data_AF-A0A7S3PW76-F1
#
_entry.id   AF-A0A7S3PW76-F1
#
_cell.length_a   1.000
_cell.length_b   1.000
_cell.length_c   1.000
_cell.angle_alpha   90.00
_cell.angle_beta   90.00
_cell.angle_gamma   90.00
#
_symmetry.space_group_name_H-M   'P 1'
#
loop_
_entity.id
_entity.type
_entity.pdbx_description
1 polymer ?
#
loop_
_entity_poly.entity_id
_entity_poly.type
_entity_poly.pdbx_seq_one_letter_code
_entity_poly.pdbx_strand_id
1 'polypeptide(L)'
;MLRSMSKPVASLVARNPLAALAPSSQAKTQALVQQQHVRHMSKYMSKAGAKRLPLSTKHVRKGYYKGKGHNREGSFVGRAGRFVVQKDKLLELMVPDLTGFKLKPYIGNNVPKWAPEDTRA
;
A
#
# COMPACT_ATOMS: atom_id res chain seq x y z
N MET A 1 -29.52 -35.18 51.94
CA MET A 1 -30.58 -34.37 52.59
C MET A 1 -29.96 -33.02 52.90
N LEU A 2 -30.36 -31.83 52.44
CA LEU A 2 -31.53 -31.29 51.74
C LEU A 2 -31.02 -30.18 50.77
N ARG A 3 -31.70 -29.99 49.64
CA ARG A 3 -31.63 -28.78 48.79
C ARG A 3 -32.30 -27.61 49.50
N SER A 4 -31.75 -26.40 49.36
CA SER A 4 -32.51 -25.16 49.55
C SER A 4 -32.37 -24.30 48.31
N MET A 5 -33.50 -24.07 47.64
CA MET A 5 -33.67 -23.22 46.47
C MET A 5 -34.44 -21.95 46.87
N SER A 6 -34.37 -20.95 45.98
CA SER A 6 -35.18 -19.73 45.88
C SER A 6 -34.60 -18.51 46.65
N LYS A 7 -34.47 -17.32 46.06
CA LYS A 7 -35.30 -16.63 45.05
C LYS A 7 -34.47 -15.64 44.20
N PRO A 8 -34.82 -15.41 42.91
CA PRO A 8 -34.31 -14.28 42.13
C PRO A 8 -35.13 -13.00 42.41
N VAL A 9 -34.47 -11.87 42.64
CA VAL A 9 -35.12 -10.56 42.72
C VAL A 9 -35.15 -9.96 41.31
N ALA A 10 -36.36 -9.86 40.76
CA ALA A 10 -36.66 -9.02 39.61
C ALA A 10 -36.73 -7.55 40.06
N SER A 11 -36.07 -6.65 39.34
CA SER A 11 -36.43 -5.23 39.37
C SER A 11 -36.64 -4.71 37.95
N LEU A 12 -37.89 -4.33 37.71
CA LEU A 12 -38.44 -3.66 36.55
C LEU A 12 -37.60 -2.45 36.11
N VAL A 13 -37.30 -2.34 34.81
CA VAL A 13 -37.96 -1.43 33.86
C VAL A 13 -37.90 0.05 34.27
N ALA A 14 -36.93 0.77 33.70
CA ALA A 14 -37.12 2.16 33.29
C ALA A 14 -36.95 2.22 31.77
N ARG A 15 -38.09 2.23 31.09
CA ARG A 15 -38.21 2.64 29.69
C ARG A 15 -37.86 4.13 29.65
N ASN A 16 -36.89 4.51 28.84
CA ASN A 16 -36.70 5.90 28.44
C ASN A 16 -37.22 6.02 27.00
N PRO A 17 -38.43 6.53 26.75
CA PRO A 17 -38.90 6.85 25.41
C PRO A 17 -38.90 8.36 25.25
N LEU A 18 -37.88 8.94 24.61
CA LEU A 18 -38.03 10.26 24.01
C LEU A 18 -37.03 10.46 22.85
N ALA A 19 -37.61 10.75 21.68
CA ALA A 19 -37.03 11.36 20.48
C ALA A 19 -35.91 10.56 19.76
N ALA A 20 -36.17 9.81 18.69
CA ALA A 20 -36.75 10.22 17.40
C ALA A 20 -36.08 11.48 16.81
N LEU A 21 -34.96 11.29 16.13
CA LEU A 21 -34.46 12.17 15.07
C LEU A 21 -33.61 11.35 14.09
N ALA A 22 -34.25 10.91 13.01
CA ALA A 22 -33.61 10.52 11.76
C ALA A 22 -34.05 11.54 10.69
N PRO A 23 -33.50 11.55 9.46
CA PRO A 23 -32.09 11.55 9.06
C PRO A 23 -31.84 12.69 8.04
N SER A 24 -31.03 13.70 8.34
CA SER A 24 -30.73 14.76 7.37
C SER A 24 -29.33 14.63 6.78
N SER A 25 -29.32 14.48 5.45
CA SER A 25 -28.18 14.49 4.54
C SER A 25 -27.35 13.20 4.49
N GLN A 26 -27.80 12.30 3.63
CA GLN A 26 -26.90 11.42 2.90
C GLN A 26 -25.89 12.31 2.15
N ALA A 27 -24.75 12.60 2.77
CA ALA A 27 -23.59 13.00 2.01
C ALA A 27 -23.18 11.78 1.18
N LYS A 28 -23.68 11.71 -0.05
CA LYS A 28 -23.14 10.85 -1.09
C LYS A 28 -21.70 11.27 -1.30
N THR A 29 -20.77 10.69 -0.56
CA THR A 29 -19.36 10.75 -0.88
C THR A 29 -19.18 9.97 -2.17
N GLN A 30 -19.41 10.64 -3.30
CA GLN A 30 -19.01 10.13 -4.60
C GLN A 30 -17.49 10.10 -4.58
N ALA A 31 -16.93 8.96 -4.22
CA ALA A 31 -15.53 8.67 -4.47
C ALA A 31 -15.35 8.71 -5.99
N LEU A 32 -14.86 9.84 -6.49
CA LEU A 32 -14.46 10.04 -7.86
C LEU A 32 -13.26 9.12 -8.12
N VAL A 33 -13.55 7.86 -8.48
CA VAL A 33 -12.57 6.94 -9.03
C VAL A 33 -12.11 7.59 -10.33
N GLN A 34 -10.98 8.28 -10.29
CA GLN A 34 -10.31 8.76 -11.49
C GLN A 34 -9.91 7.52 -12.28
N GLN A 35 -10.74 7.13 -13.24
CA GLN A 35 -10.42 6.10 -14.21
C GLN A 35 -9.20 6.59 -14.98
N GLN A 36 -8.02 6.08 -14.62
CA GLN A 36 -6.81 6.35 -15.36
C GLN A 36 -6.99 5.72 -16.74
N HIS A 37 -7.23 6.55 -17.76
CA HIS A 37 -7.24 6.10 -19.14
C HIS A 37 -5.85 5.58 -19.48
N VAL A 38 -5.63 4.27 -19.39
CA VAL A 38 -4.44 3.60 -19.90
C VAL A 38 -4.52 3.67 -21.42
N ARG A 39 -4.05 4.78 -22.00
CA ARG A 39 -4.02 4.93 -23.45
C ARG A 39 -2.97 3.98 -24.01
N HIS A 40 -3.35 3.16 -24.98
CA HIS A 40 -2.41 2.35 -25.73
C HIS A 40 -1.47 3.28 -26.50
N MET A 41 -0.19 3.28 -26.16
CA MET A 41 0.83 4.07 -26.83
C MET A 41 1.07 3.48 -28.21
N SER A 42 0.56 4.13 -29.27
CA SER A 42 0.87 3.75 -30.66
C SER A 42 1.84 4.74 -31.29
N LYS A 43 2.62 4.30 -32.27
CA LYS A 43 3.51 5.16 -33.06
C LYS A 43 2.76 6.33 -33.73
N TYR A 44 1.49 6.10 -34.07
CA TYR A 44 0.64 7.04 -34.80
C TYR A 44 -0.37 7.76 -33.89
N MET A 45 0.03 8.13 -32.67
CA MET A 45 -0.81 8.98 -31.83
C MET A 45 -0.99 10.36 -32.48
N SER A 46 -2.20 10.92 -32.38
CA SER A 46 -2.44 12.29 -32.84
C SER A 46 -1.59 13.29 -32.05
N LYS A 47 -1.21 14.41 -32.66
CA LYS A 47 -0.47 15.49 -31.99
C LYS A 47 -1.17 15.97 -30.72
N ALA A 48 -2.51 15.96 -30.71
CA ALA A 48 -3.32 16.29 -29.54
C ALA A 48 -3.22 15.21 -28.44
N GLY A 49 -3.16 13.94 -28.80
CA GLY A 49 -2.92 12.83 -27.87
C GLY A 49 -1.53 12.89 -27.24
N ALA A 50 -0.50 13.18 -28.04
CA ALA A 50 0.88 13.29 -27.57
C ALA A 50 1.07 14.36 -26.48
N LYS A 51 0.34 15.48 -26.54
CA LYS A 51 0.38 16.54 -25.52
C LYS A 51 -0.18 16.11 -24.15
N ARG A 52 -1.01 15.06 -24.11
CA ARG A 52 -1.65 14.54 -22.89
C ARG A 52 -0.85 13.39 -22.24
N LEU A 53 0.31 13.06 -22.80
CA LEU A 53 1.15 11.99 -22.25
C LEU A 53 1.82 12.45 -20.94
N PRO A 54 2.03 11.52 -20.00
CA PRO A 54 2.78 11.83 -18.80
C PRO A 54 4.21 12.26 -19.18
N LEU A 55 4.69 13.33 -18.58
CA LEU A 55 6.04 13.84 -18.85
C LEU A 55 7.08 12.79 -18.46
N SER A 56 8.19 12.70 -19.20
CA SER A 56 9.38 11.93 -18.80
C SER A 56 10.48 12.90 -18.43
N THR A 57 11.53 12.44 -17.74
CA THR A 57 12.69 13.30 -17.39
C THR A 57 13.35 13.93 -18.64
N LYS A 58 13.18 13.35 -19.83
CA LYS A 58 13.74 13.86 -21.09
C LYS A 58 12.82 14.81 -21.84
N HIS A 59 11.53 14.83 -21.53
CA HIS A 59 10.54 15.71 -22.18
C HIS A 59 10.51 17.13 -21.60
N VAL A 60 11.30 17.40 -20.57
CA VAL A 60 11.22 18.62 -19.77
C VAL A 60 12.36 19.59 -20.13
N ARG A 61 12.08 20.90 -20.09
CA ARG A 61 13.05 21.99 -20.26
C ARG A 61 13.89 22.25 -18.99
N LYS A 62 14.91 23.11 -19.12
CA LYS A 62 15.71 23.60 -17.97
C LYS A 62 14.81 24.22 -16.90
N GLY A 63 15.14 24.01 -15.62
CA GLY A 63 14.42 24.57 -14.47
C GLY A 63 13.35 23.67 -13.86
N TYR A 64 12.97 22.56 -14.50
CA TYR A 64 12.03 21.59 -13.92
C TYR A 64 12.71 20.26 -13.62
N TYR A 65 12.68 19.87 -12.35
CA TYR A 65 13.22 18.61 -11.88
C TYR A 65 12.08 17.61 -11.64
N LYS A 66 11.97 16.58 -12.49
CA LYS A 66 10.93 15.54 -12.37
C LYS A 66 11.26 14.44 -11.35
N GLY A 67 12.54 14.11 -11.23
CA GLY A 67 13.00 12.93 -10.49
C GLY A 67 12.66 11.59 -11.17
N LYS A 68 12.99 10.51 -10.47
CA LYS A 68 12.83 9.11 -10.90
C LYS A 68 12.29 8.18 -9.80
N GLY A 69 11.91 8.72 -8.65
CA GLY A 69 11.39 7.93 -7.53
C GLY A 69 12.45 7.17 -6.72
N HIS A 70 13.73 7.52 -6.84
CA HIS A 70 14.77 6.94 -6.00
C HIS A 70 14.64 7.40 -4.54
N ASN A 71 15.29 6.65 -3.64
CA ASN A 71 15.33 6.95 -2.21
C ASN A 71 16.00 8.31 -1.94
N ARG A 72 15.50 8.99 -0.90
CA ARG A 72 16.07 10.27 -0.45
C ARG A 72 17.14 9.99 0.62
N GLU A 73 18.36 9.73 0.17
CA GLU A 73 19.50 9.35 1.02
C GLU A 73 20.15 10.53 1.76
N GLY A 74 19.66 11.74 1.55
CA GLY A 74 20.27 12.94 2.11
C GLY A 74 19.42 14.17 1.89
N SER A 75 20.03 15.33 2.12
CA SER A 75 19.37 16.62 1.96
C SER A 75 20.31 17.65 1.38
N PHE A 76 19.74 18.64 0.70
CA PHE A 76 20.48 19.81 0.26
C PHE A 76 20.62 20.77 1.44
N VAL A 77 21.84 21.21 1.71
CA VAL A 77 22.18 22.10 2.83
C VAL A 77 22.75 23.41 2.31
N GLY A 78 22.36 24.50 2.98
CA GLY A 78 22.86 25.85 2.73
C GLY A 78 22.29 26.51 1.48
N ARG A 79 22.63 27.80 1.30
CA ARG A 79 22.15 28.62 0.18
C ARG A 79 22.71 28.20 -1.18
N ALA A 80 23.86 27.54 -1.19
CA ALA A 80 24.54 27.07 -2.39
C ALA A 80 24.07 25.68 -2.89
N GLY A 81 23.16 25.02 -2.18
CA GLY A 81 22.55 23.76 -2.63
C GLY A 81 23.51 22.56 -2.66
N ARG A 82 24.43 22.44 -1.70
CA ARG A 82 25.31 21.27 -1.59
C ARG A 82 24.51 20.08 -1.07
N PHE A 83 24.66 18.90 -1.69
CA PHE A 83 24.00 17.69 -1.21
C PHE A 83 24.83 16.99 -0.14
N VAL A 84 24.24 16.72 1.02
CA VAL A 84 24.88 16.02 2.14
C VAL A 84 24.17 14.68 2.35
N VAL A 85 24.93 13.59 2.23
CA VAL A 85 24.46 12.22 2.42
C VAL A 85 24.33 11.94 3.92
N GLN A 86 23.20 11.36 4.33
CA GLN A 86 22.92 10.96 5.71
C GLN A 86 23.04 9.44 5.80
N LYS A 87 24.05 8.95 6.53
CA LYS A 87 24.35 7.51 6.61
C LYS A 87 23.15 6.70 7.12
N ASP A 88 22.37 7.26 8.05
CA ASP A 88 21.20 6.60 8.63
C ASP A 88 20.03 6.40 7.64
N LYS A 89 20.03 7.14 6.52
CA LYS A 89 19.00 7.05 5.48
C LYS A 89 19.46 6.28 4.25
N LEU A 90 20.72 5.84 4.24
CA LEU A 90 21.25 5.06 3.14
C LEU A 90 20.62 3.67 3.17
N LEU A 91 20.17 3.19 2.01
CA LEU A 91 19.60 1.84 1.92
C LEU A 91 20.73 0.82 2.09
N GLU A 92 20.66 0.03 3.15
CA GLU A 92 21.58 -1.08 3.41
C GLU A 92 20.92 -2.40 3.00
N LEU A 93 21.61 -3.17 2.14
CA LEU A 93 21.22 -4.52 1.78
C LEU A 93 21.96 -5.48 2.70
N MET A 94 21.29 -5.97 3.75
CA MET A 94 21.84 -6.98 4.65
C MET A 94 21.85 -8.33 3.95
N VAL A 95 23.00 -8.69 3.38
CA VAL A 95 23.20 -9.97 2.71
C VAL A 95 23.75 -10.99 3.72
N PRO A 96 23.06 -12.11 3.96
CA PRO A 96 23.58 -13.18 4.82
C PRO A 96 24.75 -13.90 4.13
N ASP A 97 25.64 -14.50 4.92
CA ASP A 97 26.66 -15.40 4.38
C ASP A 97 25.99 -16.68 3.85
N LEU A 98 26.27 -17.02 2.60
CA LEU A 98 25.69 -18.15 1.89
C LEU A 98 26.72 -19.28 1.67
N THR A 99 27.90 -19.19 2.29
CA THR A 99 28.90 -20.26 2.19
C THR A 99 28.35 -21.58 2.75
N GLY A 100 28.42 -22.64 1.94
CA GLY A 100 27.87 -23.96 2.28
C GLY A 100 26.36 -24.14 2.06
N PHE A 101 25.66 -23.16 1.51
CA PHE A 101 24.22 -23.27 1.22
C PHE A 101 23.95 -24.22 0.04
N LYS A 102 23.17 -25.27 0.29
CA LYS A 102 22.88 -26.31 -0.72
C LYS A 102 21.73 -25.94 -1.67
N LEU A 103 20.87 -25.00 -1.28
CA LEU A 103 19.70 -24.63 -2.08
C LEU A 103 20.08 -23.80 -3.30
N LYS A 104 19.37 -24.03 -4.40
CA LYS A 104 19.53 -23.35 -5.69
C LYS A 104 18.26 -22.54 -6.00
N PRO A 105 18.31 -21.54 -6.90
CA PRO A 105 17.13 -20.75 -7.26
C PRO A 105 16.02 -21.56 -7.94
N TYR A 106 16.36 -22.73 -8.50
CA TYR A 106 15.43 -23.59 -9.22
C TYR A 106 15.44 -25.01 -8.67
N ILE A 107 14.31 -25.68 -8.85
CA ILE A 107 14.08 -27.09 -8.54
C ILE A 107 14.16 -27.89 -9.84
N GLY A 108 14.60 -29.15 -9.78
CA GLY A 108 14.59 -30.02 -10.95
C GLY A 108 13.17 -30.35 -11.41
N ASN A 109 12.96 -30.43 -12.72
CA ASN A 109 11.64 -30.69 -13.33
C ASN A 109 10.98 -32.01 -12.89
N ASN A 110 11.78 -32.97 -12.43
CA ASN A 110 11.31 -34.29 -12.01
C ASN A 110 10.72 -34.28 -10.59
N VAL A 111 10.84 -33.19 -9.84
CA VAL A 111 10.30 -33.10 -8.49
C VAL A 111 8.79 -32.86 -8.58
N PRO A 112 7.94 -33.74 -8.00
CA PRO A 112 6.50 -33.56 -8.03
C PRO A 112 6.09 -32.31 -7.23
N LYS A 113 5.12 -31.57 -7.75
CA LYS A 113 4.55 -30.41 -7.06
C LYS A 113 3.52 -30.91 -6.03
N TRP A 114 3.87 -30.83 -4.75
CA TRP A 114 2.98 -31.19 -3.65
C TRP A 114 2.02 -30.05 -3.31
N ALA A 115 0.82 -30.38 -2.84
CA ALA A 115 -0.18 -29.42 -2.39
C ALA A 115 0.07 -29.05 -0.91
N PRO A 116 -0.09 -27.78 -0.50
CA PRO A 116 0.34 -27.27 0.82
C PRO A 116 -0.12 -28.10 2.02
N GLU A 117 -1.23 -28.80 1.89
CA GLU A 117 -1.83 -29.74 2.84
C GLU A 117 -0.99 -31.01 3.11
N ASP A 118 -0.19 -31.48 2.16
CA ASP A 118 0.48 -32.79 2.23
C ASP A 118 1.87 -32.77 2.90
N THR A 119 2.46 -31.58 3.13
CA THR A 119 3.84 -31.45 3.67
C THR A 119 3.93 -31.48 5.19
N ARG A 120 2.79 -31.58 5.88
CA ARG A 120 2.75 -31.65 7.34
C ARG A 120 2.62 -33.10 7.80
N ALA A 121 3.70 -33.86 7.65
CA ALA A 121 3.87 -35.16 8.31
C ALA A 121 5.25 -35.22 8.96
#